data_AF-A0A9P5YIS6-F1
#
_entry.id   AF-A0A9P5YIS6-F1
#
_cell.length_a   1.000
_cell.length_b   1.000
_cell.length_c   1.000
_cell.angle_alpha   90.00
_cell.angle_beta   90.00
_cell.angle_gamma   90.00
#
_symmetry.space_group_name_H-M   'P 1'
#
loop_
_entity.id
_entity.type
_entity.pdbx_description
1 polymer ?
#
loop_
_entity_poly.entity_id
_entity_poly.type
_entity_poly.pdbx_seq_one_letter_code
_entity_poly.pdbx_strand_id
1 'polypeptide(L)' 'TIRTVLKHEDYARRVARTAPYLTKSHRRARMVWAKLYKGLTHRQWAKVIWSDEA' A
#
# COMPACT_ATOMS: atom_id res chain seq x y z
N THR A 1 -7.88 -2.48 35.46
CA THR A 1 -7.96 -3.49 34.38
C THR A 1 -6.94 -3.17 33.30
N ILE A 2 -6.47 -4.17 32.54
CA ILE A 2 -5.41 -4.02 31.51
C ILE A 2 -5.68 -2.86 30.53
N ARG A 3 -6.95 -2.59 30.19
CA ARG A 3 -7.37 -1.47 29.33
C ARG A 3 -7.01 -0.10 29.89
N THR A 4 -7.09 0.09 31.21
CA THR A 4 -6.78 1.37 31.88
C THR A 4 -5.29 1.65 31.86
N VAL A 5 -4.48 0.60 32.07
CA VAL A 5 -3.01 0.68 32.06
C VAL A 5 -2.51 1.03 30.67
N LEU A 6 -3.01 0.34 29.62
CA LEU A 6 -2.61 0.63 28.24
C LEU A 6 -2.95 2.06 27.79
N LYS A 7 -4.08 2.60 28.27
CA LYS A 7 -4.47 3.99 27.98
C LYS A 7 -3.59 5.00 28.74
N HIS A 8 -3.20 4.68 29.97
CA HIS A 8 -2.32 5.52 30.80
C HIS A 8 -0.90 5.61 30.21
N GLU A 9 -0.40 4.51 29.65
CA GLU A 9 0.91 4.41 28.99
C GLU A 9 0.89 4.87 27.52
N ASP A 10 -0.16 5.57 27.08
CA ASP A 10 -0.34 6.11 25.71
C ASP A 10 -0.23 5.07 24.57
N TYR A 11 -0.52 3.80 24.87
CA TYR A 11 -0.54 2.76 23.85
C TYR A 11 -1.80 2.85 22.98
N ALA A 12 -1.61 3.32 21.76
CA ALA A 12 -2.66 3.35 20.75
C ALA A 12 -3.03 1.94 20.26
N ARG A 13 -4.34 1.63 20.23
CA ARG A 13 -4.85 0.43 19.56
C ARG A 13 -4.60 0.56 18.05
N ARG A 14 -3.97 -0.44 17.43
CA ARG A 14 -3.83 -0.54 15.97
C ARG A 14 -4.71 -1.65 15.42
N VAL A 15 -5.45 -1.35 14.35
CA VAL A 15 -6.15 -2.36 13.55
C VAL A 15 -5.14 -3.02 12.61
N ALA A 16 -5.18 -4.35 12.52
CA ALA A 16 -4.34 -5.09 11.59
C ALA A 16 -4.64 -4.66 10.14
N ARG A 17 -3.59 -4.42 9.34
CA ARG A 17 -3.74 -4.00 7.95
C ARG A 17 -3.86 -5.23 7.05
N THR A 18 -4.83 -5.23 6.15
CA THR A 18 -4.97 -6.24 5.08
C THR A 18 -3.91 -6.08 3.98
N ALA A 19 -3.44 -4.85 3.77
CA ALA A 19 -2.42 -4.53 2.79
C ALA A 19 -1.00 -4.57 3.39
N PRO A 20 0.02 -4.93 2.60
CA PRO A 20 1.40 -4.92 3.03
C PRO A 20 1.87 -3.51 3.40
N TYR A 21 2.79 -3.44 4.35
CA TYR A 21 3.38 -2.17 4.76
C TYR A 21 4.20 -1.56 3.63
N LEU A 22 3.89 -0.32 3.26
CA LEU A 22 4.66 0.43 2.29
C LEU A 22 5.65 1.36 2.98
N THR A 23 6.93 1.17 2.70
CA THR A 23 8.00 2.09 3.06
C THR A 23 7.87 3.40 2.26
N LYS A 24 8.65 4.43 2.64
CA LYS A 24 8.70 5.69 1.89
C LYS A 24 9.16 5.50 0.43
N SER A 25 10.09 4.58 0.18
CA SER A 25 10.59 4.27 -1.18
C SER A 25 9.49 3.64 -2.04
N HIS A 26 8.76 2.65 -1.50
CA HIS A 26 7.64 2.02 -2.21
C HIS A 26 6.58 3.06 -2.62
N ARG A 27 6.23 3.98 -1.71
CA ARG A 27 5.26 5.04 -2.02
C ARG A 27 5.71 5.93 -3.17
N ARG A 28 6.98 6.33 -3.19
CA ARG A 28 7.54 7.16 -4.27
C ARG A 28 7.56 6.42 -5.61
N ALA A 29 8.06 5.19 -5.63
CA ALA A 29 8.12 4.38 -6.84
C ALA A 29 6.73 4.16 -7.45
N ARG A 30 5.73 3.82 -6.63
CA ARG A 30 4.33 3.66 -7.06
C ARG A 30 3.75 4.96 -7.63
N MET A 31 4.04 6.10 -7.02
CA MET A 31 3.57 7.40 -7.52
C MET A 31 4.20 7.77 -8.87
N VAL A 32 5.50 7.51 -9.04
CA VAL A 32 6.19 7.74 -10.32
C VAL A 32 5.59 6.85 -11.41
N TRP A 33 5.44 5.56 -11.14
CA TRP A 33 4.82 4.60 -12.06
C TRP A 33 3.40 5.03 -12.44
N ALA A 34 2.57 5.39 -11.46
CA ALA A 34 1.19 5.83 -11.71
C ALA A 34 1.13 7.11 -12.55
N LYS A 35 2.03 8.07 -12.33
CA LYS A 35 2.11 9.28 -13.15
C LYS A 35 2.53 8.97 -14.58
N LEU A 36 3.54 8.11 -14.76
CA LEU A 36 4.05 7.73 -16.08
C LEU A 36 2.98 7.11 -16.97
N TYR A 37 2.14 6.24 -16.39
CA TYR A 37 1.13 5.49 -17.15
C TYR A 37 -0.30 6.02 -17.00
N LYS A 38 -0.51 7.17 -16.35
CA LYS A 38 -1.83 7.78 -16.12
C LYS A 38 -2.63 7.99 -17.42
N GLY A 39 -1.93 8.29 -18.52
CA GLY A 39 -2.54 8.56 -19.83
C GLY A 39 -2.82 7.32 -20.67
N LEU A 40 -2.43 6.11 -20.23
CA LEU A 40 -2.65 4.91 -21.02
C LEU A 40 -4.13 4.57 -21.09
N THR A 41 -4.60 4.35 -22.32
CA THR A 41 -5.96 3.92 -22.62
C THR A 41 -6.14 2.42 -22.31
N HIS A 42 -7.39 2.00 -22.14
CA HIS A 42 -7.71 0.59 -21.92
C HIS A 42 -7.16 -0.34 -23.02
N ARG A 43 -7.18 0.12 -24.29
CA ARG A 43 -6.62 -0.64 -25.43
C ARG A 43 -5.11 -0.83 -25.34
N GLN A 44 -4.39 0.11 -24.73
CA GLN A 44 -2.94 -0.01 -24.52
C GLN A 44 -2.64 -0.99 -23.38
N TRP A 45 -3.41 -0.94 -22.30
CA TRP A 45 -3.30 -1.92 -21.21
C TRP A 45 -3.61 -3.35 -21.66
N ALA A 46 -4.57 -3.53 -22.58
CA ALA A 46 -4.90 -4.82 -23.15
C ALA A 46 -3.76 -5.48 -23.95
N LYS A 47 -2.73 -4.71 -24.32
CA LYS A 47 -1.53 -5.21 -25.03
C LYS A 47 -0.39 -5.60 -24.08
N VAL A 48 -0.53 -5.35 -22.77
CA VAL A 48 0.50 -5.67 -21.78
C VAL A 48 0.37 -7.13 -21.38
N ILE A 49 1.45 -7.89 -21.55
CA ILE A 49 1.56 -9.28 -21.06
C ILE A 49 2.13 -9.23 -19.64
N TRP A 50 1.36 -9.72 -18.68
CA TRP A 50 1.74 -9.78 -17.27
C TRP A 50 2.17 -11.20 -16.89
N SER A 51 3.13 -11.32 -15.98
CA SER A 51 3.65 -12.59 -15.47
C SER A 51 3.95 -12.46 -13.98
N ASP A 52 3.73 -13.55 -13.23
CA ASP A 52 4.09 -13.68 -11.81
C ASP A 52 4.36 -15.16 -11.49
N GLU A 53 5.10 -15.43 -10.42
CA GLU A 53 5.37 -16.78 -9.90
C GLU A 53 4.56 -17.01 -8.61
N ALA A 54 4.05 -18.23 -8.42
CA ALA A 54 3.26 -18.60 -7.25
C ALA A 54 4.12 -19.24 -6.15
#